data_AF-A0AA39IC26-F1
#
_entry.id   AF-A0AA39IC26-F1
#
_cell.length_a   1.000
_cell.length_b   1.000
_cell.length_c   1.000
_cell.angle_alpha   90.00
_cell.angle_beta   90.00
_cell.angle_gamma   90.00
#
_symmetry.space_group_name_H-M   'P 1'
#
loop_
_entity.id
_entity.type
_entity.pdbx_description
1 polymer ?
#
loop_
_entity_poly.entity_id
_entity_poly.type
_entity_poly.pdbx_seq_one_letter_code
_entity_poly.pdbx_strand_id
1 'polypeptide(L)'
;MDPLCPICQFSIAENYHYGVQSCKSCAMVFSRYVKNKRTLLCLENPRFCNPGAGLRESCRKCRVDRCYEAGMDEHLVTVPYRGPTERPFQNDNFPLMSAICAVIHDFQAAVENRFPFTGNFRGPFSSGDEFYSFTEHAEYHRNHQSLLIEQLGQLPAFDKISHVDRTVISHYVRIPFFFLTNNWQSVKTLSKIRSNNIDFPTSNRYFPLPSVYEQLDMEGAMAYVTRSTPRLHRSTCEPIARALLEQRMLGQQHIHPAIEQKWIGDENCFCLFLLLLIVELMYDYCTPSFMKLQMFDLKTKILREFGKYYLEEWELEGGLYRVEQFLATVKITLTPFEVSRVILSELFLGAFVPPNAPPSVG
;
A
#
# COMPACT_ATOMS: atom_id res chain seq x y z
N MET A 1 -17.52 36.72 18.74
CA MET A 1 -18.50 36.34 17.70
C MET A 1 -17.74 35.49 16.71
N ASP A 2 -18.22 34.27 16.43
CA ASP A 2 -17.57 33.41 15.44
C ASP A 2 -17.74 34.00 14.03
N PRO A 3 -16.71 33.94 13.17
CA PRO A 3 -16.76 34.57 11.85
C PRO A 3 -17.76 33.86 10.93
N LEU A 4 -18.48 34.64 10.12
CA LEU A 4 -19.33 34.10 9.06
C LEU A 4 -18.47 33.49 7.95
N CYS A 5 -18.97 32.42 7.33
CA CYS A 5 -18.29 31.74 6.25
C CYS A 5 -18.06 32.69 5.06
N PRO A 6 -16.83 32.82 4.54
CA PRO A 6 -16.52 33.77 3.46
C PRO A 6 -17.23 33.43 2.14
N ILE A 7 -17.68 32.18 1.96
CA ILE A 7 -18.28 31.67 0.72
C ILE A 7 -19.79 31.95 0.66
N CYS A 8 -20.52 31.68 1.76
CA CYS A 8 -21.98 31.86 1.79
C CYS A 8 -22.44 33.00 2.69
N GLN A 9 -21.56 33.60 3.50
CA GLN A 9 -21.87 34.73 4.38
C GLN A 9 -23.11 34.53 5.28
N PHE A 10 -23.53 33.28 5.47
CA PHE A 10 -24.80 32.92 6.12
C PHE A 10 -24.56 32.03 7.34
N SER A 11 -23.73 30.99 7.19
CA SER A 11 -23.40 30.07 8.27
C SER A 11 -22.05 30.42 8.91
N ILE A 12 -21.88 30.06 10.18
CA ILE A 12 -20.62 30.22 10.91
C ILE A 12 -19.51 29.35 10.29
N ALA A 13 -18.29 29.90 10.23
CA ALA A 13 -17.09 29.22 9.75
C ALA A 13 -16.46 28.40 10.89
N GLU A 14 -17.00 27.20 11.12
CA GLU A 14 -16.61 26.34 12.25
C GLU A 14 -15.16 25.82 12.16
N ASN A 15 -14.66 25.49 10.97
CA ASN A 15 -13.37 24.81 10.77
C ASN A 15 -12.70 25.19 9.44
N TYR A 16 -11.42 24.83 9.30
CA TYR A 16 -10.74 24.85 8.00
C TYR A 16 -11.16 23.64 7.16
N HIS A 17 -11.63 23.91 5.94
CA HIS A 17 -11.99 22.90 4.95
C HIS A 17 -11.31 23.24 3.63
N TYR A 18 -10.52 22.30 3.11
CA TYR A 18 -9.81 22.42 1.83
C TYR A 18 -8.98 23.70 1.72
N GLY A 19 -8.32 24.10 2.82
CA GLY A 19 -7.46 25.30 2.86
C GLY A 19 -8.16 26.58 3.34
N VAL A 20 -9.50 26.58 3.51
CA VAL A 20 -10.27 27.80 3.86
C VAL A 20 -11.12 27.59 5.11
N GLN A 21 -11.06 28.52 6.06
CA GLN A 21 -11.99 28.55 7.19
C GLN A 21 -13.42 28.80 6.69
N SER A 22 -14.28 27.78 6.75
CA SER A 22 -15.59 27.81 6.10
C SER A 22 -16.61 26.94 6.83
N CYS A 23 -17.89 27.05 6.44
CA CYS A 23 -18.94 26.20 7.00
C CYS A 23 -18.94 24.81 6.33
N LYS A 24 -19.39 23.80 7.08
CA LYS A 24 -19.54 22.41 6.60
C LYS A 24 -20.35 22.30 5.31
N SER A 25 -21.35 23.17 5.11
CA SER A 25 -22.19 23.16 3.90
C SER A 25 -21.39 23.53 2.65
N CYS A 26 -20.55 24.56 2.71
CA CYS A 26 -19.72 24.98 1.57
C CYS A 26 -18.65 23.93 1.25
N ALA A 27 -18.06 23.32 2.27
CA ALA A 27 -17.16 22.17 2.10
C ALA A 27 -17.84 21.00 1.35
N MET A 28 -19.07 20.65 1.73
CA MET A 28 -19.81 19.59 1.02
C MET A 28 -20.14 19.95 -0.44
N VAL A 29 -20.47 21.21 -0.73
CA VAL A 29 -20.75 21.66 -2.11
C VAL A 29 -19.49 21.57 -2.96
N PHE A 30 -18.36 22.08 -2.45
CA PHE A 30 -17.07 22.06 -3.14
C PHE A 30 -16.61 20.62 -3.41
N SER A 31 -16.60 19.76 -2.39
CA SER A 31 -16.18 18.37 -2.56
C SER A 31 -17.07 17.57 -3.51
N ARG A 32 -18.39 17.82 -3.54
CA ARG A 32 -19.30 17.18 -4.51
C ARG A 32 -19.07 17.65 -5.94
N TYR A 33 -18.72 18.92 -6.12
CA TYR A 33 -18.39 19.47 -7.43
C TYR A 33 -17.08 18.85 -7.95
N VAL A 34 -16.01 18.94 -7.16
CA VAL A 34 -14.69 18.39 -7.52
C VAL A 34 -14.76 16.90 -7.88
N LYS A 35 -15.56 16.11 -7.16
CA LYS A 35 -15.74 14.67 -7.41
C LYS A 35 -16.46 14.30 -8.71
N ASN A 36 -17.31 15.16 -9.26
CA ASN A 36 -18.16 14.82 -10.41
C ASN A 36 -17.87 15.71 -11.63
N LYS A 37 -17.14 16.84 -11.43
CA LYS A 37 -16.82 17.90 -12.40
C LYS A 37 -17.92 18.17 -13.44
N ARG A 38 -19.20 18.05 -13.03
CA ARG A 38 -20.33 18.33 -13.92
C ARG A 38 -20.34 19.81 -14.24
N THR A 39 -20.51 20.14 -15.53
CA THR A 39 -20.71 21.51 -15.97
C THR A 39 -21.88 22.14 -15.22
N LEU A 40 -21.59 23.12 -14.37
CA LEU A 40 -22.60 23.91 -13.69
C LEU A 40 -22.86 25.16 -14.52
N LEU A 41 -24.13 25.43 -14.80
CA LEU A 41 -24.58 26.66 -15.44
C LEU A 41 -25.31 27.52 -14.40
N CYS A 42 -25.02 28.81 -14.39
CA CYS A 42 -25.86 29.77 -13.68
C CYS A 42 -27.01 30.13 -14.63
N LEU A 43 -28.24 29.90 -14.18
CA LEU A 43 -29.44 30.21 -14.96
C LEU A 43 -29.84 31.70 -14.87
N GLU A 44 -29.21 32.43 -13.96
CA GLU A 44 -29.35 33.88 -13.80
C GLU A 44 -28.03 34.61 -14.15
N ASN A 45 -27.97 35.92 -13.96
CA ASN A 45 -26.72 36.66 -14.05
C ASN A 45 -25.88 36.44 -12.77
N PRO A 46 -24.61 36.01 -12.87
CA PRO A 46 -23.73 35.84 -11.71
C PRO A 46 -23.63 37.06 -10.79
N ARG A 47 -23.80 38.28 -11.34
CA ARG A 47 -23.82 39.54 -10.56
C ARG A 47 -25.00 39.66 -9.59
N PHE A 48 -26.09 38.93 -9.83
CA PHE A 48 -27.27 38.93 -8.95
C PHE A 48 -27.30 37.75 -7.97
N CYS A 49 -26.30 36.85 -8.03
CA CYS A 49 -26.21 35.70 -7.13
C CYS A 49 -25.68 36.11 -5.75
N ASN A 50 -26.57 36.50 -4.83
CA ASN A 50 -26.20 36.91 -3.48
C ASN A 50 -25.62 35.74 -2.66
N PRO A 51 -24.44 35.88 -2.02
CA PRO A 51 -23.92 34.88 -1.09
C PRO A 51 -24.85 34.61 0.09
N GLY A 52 -25.50 35.64 0.64
CA GLY A 52 -26.31 35.56 1.86
C GLY A 52 -27.77 35.10 1.66
N ALA A 53 -28.20 34.80 0.43
CA ALA A 53 -29.47 34.09 0.21
C ALA A 53 -29.30 32.66 0.75
N GLY A 54 -30.28 32.17 1.51
CA GLY A 54 -30.14 30.91 2.27
C GLY A 54 -29.60 29.73 1.43
N LEU A 55 -29.05 28.72 2.10
CA LEU A 55 -28.29 27.61 1.47
C LEU A 55 -29.00 26.87 0.33
N ARG A 56 -30.33 26.93 0.23
CA ARG A 56 -31.16 26.32 -0.83
C ARG A 56 -31.39 27.22 -2.05
N GLU A 57 -31.24 28.53 -1.89
CA GLU A 57 -31.47 29.54 -2.93
C GLU A 57 -30.17 29.97 -3.63
N SER A 58 -29.01 29.63 -3.04
CA SER A 58 -27.72 29.95 -3.63
C SER A 58 -27.47 29.15 -4.91
N CYS A 59 -27.27 29.85 -6.04
CA CYS A 59 -26.84 29.25 -7.31
C CYS A 59 -25.60 28.35 -7.12
N ARG A 60 -25.69 27.09 -7.55
CA ARG A 60 -24.63 26.09 -7.34
C ARG A 60 -23.34 26.44 -8.09
N LYS A 61 -23.43 26.99 -9.30
CA LYS A 61 -22.27 27.45 -10.10
C LYS A 61 -21.51 28.54 -9.35
N CYS A 62 -22.20 29.65 -9.05
CA CYS A 62 -21.58 30.80 -8.40
C CYS A 62 -21.07 30.46 -6.99
N ARG A 63 -21.72 29.52 -6.28
CA ARG A 63 -21.23 29.06 -4.99
C ARG A 63 -19.92 28.27 -5.09
N VAL A 64 -19.75 27.45 -6.12
CA VAL A 64 -18.49 26.74 -6.39
C VAL A 64 -17.40 27.71 -6.81
N ASP A 65 -17.71 28.68 -7.67
CA ASP A 65 -16.75 29.71 -8.09
C ASP A 65 -16.21 30.46 -6.86
N ARG A 66 -17.11 30.87 -5.95
CA ARG A 66 -16.71 31.49 -4.67
C ARG A 66 -15.86 30.59 -3.78
N CYS A 67 -16.03 29.27 -3.84
CA CYS A 67 -15.13 28.36 -3.12
C CYS A 67 -13.70 28.47 -3.66
N TYR A 68 -13.52 28.47 -4.98
CA TYR A 68 -12.20 28.65 -5.61
C TYR A 68 -11.65 30.06 -5.35
N GLU A 69 -12.47 31.10 -5.48
CA GLU A 69 -12.07 32.49 -5.19
C GLU A 69 -11.62 32.69 -3.73
N ALA A 70 -12.26 31.98 -2.79
CA ALA A 70 -11.86 31.99 -1.39
C ALA A 70 -10.58 31.18 -1.10
N GLY A 71 -10.05 30.46 -2.11
CA GLY A 71 -8.82 29.68 -2.00
C GLY A 71 -9.02 28.22 -1.61
N MET A 72 -10.22 27.63 -1.82
CA MET A 72 -10.38 26.18 -1.62
C MET A 72 -9.59 25.40 -2.67
N ASP A 73 -8.75 24.49 -2.19
CA ASP A 73 -7.89 23.67 -3.04
C ASP A 73 -8.58 22.32 -3.36
N GLU A 74 -8.79 22.06 -4.66
CA GLU A 74 -9.38 20.81 -5.10
C GLU A 74 -8.49 19.58 -4.84
N HIS A 75 -7.18 19.76 -4.71
CA HIS A 75 -6.23 18.69 -4.36
C HIS A 75 -6.38 18.23 -2.90
N LEU A 76 -6.89 19.09 -2.01
CA LEU A 76 -7.22 18.75 -0.63
C LEU A 76 -8.57 18.02 -0.53
N VAL A 77 -9.36 17.99 -1.60
CA VAL A 77 -10.57 17.16 -1.67
C VAL A 77 -10.13 15.72 -1.92
N THR A 78 -9.76 15.03 -0.85
CA THR A 78 -9.59 13.58 -0.92
C THR A 78 -10.92 12.97 -1.31
N VAL A 79 -10.92 12.19 -2.40
CA VAL A 79 -12.02 11.27 -2.67
C VAL A 79 -11.94 10.26 -1.52
N PRO A 80 -12.96 10.16 -0.63
CA PRO A 80 -13.01 9.03 0.28
C PRO A 80 -13.02 7.82 -0.62
N TYR A 81 -11.98 7.01 -0.51
CA TYR A 81 -11.95 5.73 -1.16
C TYR A 81 -13.19 4.99 -0.65
N ARG A 82 -14.18 4.82 -1.53
CA ARG A 82 -15.11 3.72 -1.34
C ARG A 82 -14.22 2.51 -1.54
N GLY A 83 -14.13 1.66 -0.53
CA GLY A 83 -13.38 0.40 -0.57
C GLY A 83 -13.50 -0.33 -1.91
N PRO A 84 -12.73 -1.41 -2.12
CA PRO A 84 -13.05 -2.35 -3.18
C PRO A 84 -14.56 -2.61 -3.18
N THR A 85 -15.22 -2.46 -4.34
CA THR A 85 -16.66 -2.72 -4.44
C THR A 85 -17.01 -4.18 -4.18
N GLU A 86 -16.00 -5.03 -4.28
CA GLU A 86 -16.03 -6.45 -4.02
C GLU A 86 -15.83 -6.70 -2.53
N ARG A 87 -16.72 -7.49 -1.94
CA ARG A 87 -16.55 -7.93 -0.56
C ARG A 87 -15.35 -8.86 -0.48
N PRO A 88 -14.61 -8.87 0.63
CA PRO A 88 -13.54 -9.85 0.82
C PRO A 88 -14.11 -11.28 0.71
N PHE A 89 -13.26 -12.21 0.27
CA PHE A 89 -13.60 -13.62 0.19
C PHE A 89 -14.14 -14.13 1.53
N GLN A 90 -15.29 -14.80 1.50
CA GLN A 90 -15.95 -15.39 2.65
C GLN A 90 -16.46 -16.78 2.29
N ASN A 91 -15.90 -17.79 2.93
CA ASN A 91 -16.31 -19.17 2.78
C ASN A 91 -16.02 -19.96 4.08
N ASP A 92 -17.06 -20.51 4.69
CA ASP A 92 -16.98 -21.27 5.95
C ASP A 92 -16.09 -22.53 5.82
N ASN A 93 -15.91 -23.06 4.60
CA ASN A 93 -15.01 -24.17 4.32
C ASN A 93 -13.53 -23.79 4.39
N PHE A 94 -13.22 -22.49 4.32
CA PHE A 94 -11.89 -21.89 4.27
C PHE A 94 -11.79 -20.71 5.24
N PRO A 95 -11.84 -20.96 6.57
CA PRO A 95 -11.93 -19.92 7.57
C PRO A 95 -10.64 -19.09 7.68
N LEU A 96 -9.45 -19.68 7.50
CA LEU A 96 -8.20 -18.92 7.58
C LEU A 96 -8.02 -18.02 6.35
N MET A 97 -8.35 -18.53 5.17
CA MET A 97 -8.40 -17.81 3.91
C MET A 97 -9.35 -16.60 4.03
N SER A 98 -10.57 -16.84 4.52
CA SER A 98 -11.57 -15.78 4.71
C SER A 98 -11.10 -14.71 5.69
N ALA A 99 -10.51 -15.12 6.82
CA ALA A 99 -9.99 -14.20 7.81
C ALA A 99 -8.87 -13.32 7.25
N ILE A 100 -7.86 -13.91 6.59
CA ILE A 100 -6.75 -13.13 6.05
C ILE A 100 -7.15 -12.27 4.86
N CYS A 101 -8.07 -12.72 4.00
CA CYS A 101 -8.58 -11.90 2.90
C CYS A 101 -9.30 -10.66 3.43
N ALA A 102 -10.09 -10.78 4.51
CA ALA A 102 -10.72 -9.63 5.16
C ALA A 102 -9.68 -8.65 5.74
N VAL A 103 -8.66 -9.17 6.43
CA VAL A 103 -7.58 -8.36 6.99
C VAL A 103 -6.79 -7.62 5.90
N ILE A 104 -6.44 -8.30 4.80
CA ILE A 104 -5.70 -7.69 3.68
C ILE A 104 -6.55 -6.65 2.95
N HIS A 105 -7.84 -6.93 2.74
CA HIS A 105 -8.78 -5.98 2.16
C HIS A 105 -8.87 -4.69 2.99
N ASP A 106 -9.05 -4.81 4.30
CA ASP A 106 -9.14 -3.65 5.20
C ASP A 106 -7.82 -2.89 5.30
N PHE A 107 -6.70 -3.62 5.28
CA PHE A 107 -5.36 -3.05 5.19
C PHE A 107 -5.18 -2.21 3.91
N GLN A 108 -5.48 -2.78 2.74
CA GLN A 108 -5.39 -2.09 1.45
C GLN A 108 -6.30 -0.86 1.42
N ALA A 109 -7.52 -0.97 1.93
CA ALA A 109 -8.44 0.16 2.00
C ALA A 109 -7.94 1.27 2.93
N ALA A 110 -7.33 0.93 4.07
CA ALA A 110 -6.72 1.91 4.97
C ALA A 110 -5.51 2.59 4.34
N VAL A 111 -4.71 1.83 3.58
CA VAL A 111 -3.54 2.32 2.85
C VAL A 111 -3.95 3.29 1.75
N GLU A 112 -4.88 2.91 0.87
CA GLU A 112 -5.31 3.73 -0.26
C GLU A 112 -5.99 5.03 0.19
N ASN A 113 -6.70 5.00 1.32
CA ASN A 113 -7.26 6.20 1.94
C ASN A 113 -6.17 7.19 2.42
N ARG A 114 -5.01 6.69 2.86
CA ARG A 114 -3.90 7.53 3.36
C ARG A 114 -2.95 7.96 2.24
N PHE A 115 -2.71 7.07 1.28
CA PHE A 115 -1.76 7.24 0.18
C PHE A 115 -2.44 6.89 -1.15
N PRO A 116 -3.24 7.80 -1.73
CA PRO A 116 -3.91 7.53 -2.99
C PRO A 116 -2.88 7.50 -4.13
N PHE A 117 -2.70 6.34 -4.76
CA PHE A 117 -1.88 6.18 -5.96
C PHE A 117 -2.70 6.46 -7.24
N THR A 118 -3.48 7.53 -7.23
CA THR A 118 -4.31 7.94 -8.37
C THR A 118 -3.55 8.93 -9.27
N GLY A 119 -3.69 8.80 -10.58
CA GLY A 119 -3.12 9.74 -11.55
C GLY A 119 -2.02 9.12 -12.40
N ASN A 120 -1.08 9.96 -12.84
CA ASN A 120 0.00 9.57 -13.75
C ASN A 120 1.00 8.61 -13.09
N PHE A 121 1.68 7.81 -13.91
CA PHE A 121 2.76 6.95 -13.44
C PHE A 121 3.97 7.79 -12.99
N ARG A 122 4.41 7.53 -11.76
CA ARG A 122 5.50 8.23 -11.07
C ARG A 122 6.76 7.39 -11.09
N GLY A 123 7.88 7.93 -11.55
CA GLY A 123 9.12 7.16 -11.64
C GLY A 123 10.38 8.00 -11.69
N PRO A 124 11.55 7.36 -11.88
CA PRO A 124 12.86 8.00 -11.69
C PRO A 124 13.17 9.13 -12.67
N PHE A 125 12.45 9.23 -13.79
CA PHE A 125 12.61 10.29 -14.78
C PHE A 125 11.43 11.26 -14.84
N SER A 126 10.40 11.04 -14.03
CA SER A 126 9.25 11.95 -13.93
C SER A 126 9.68 13.31 -13.36
N SER A 127 9.07 14.38 -13.83
CA SER A 127 9.40 15.76 -13.45
C SER A 127 8.56 16.26 -12.27
N GLY A 128 9.10 17.18 -11.47
CA GLY A 128 8.36 17.82 -10.38
C GLY A 128 7.78 16.81 -9.38
N ASP A 129 6.51 16.99 -9.04
CA ASP A 129 5.78 16.19 -8.04
C ASP A 129 5.51 14.74 -8.50
N GLU A 130 5.72 14.43 -9.78
CA GLU A 130 5.57 13.07 -10.30
C GLU A 130 6.78 12.17 -10.02
N PHE A 131 7.86 12.70 -9.43
CA PHE A 131 8.93 11.87 -8.90
C PHE A 131 8.53 11.29 -7.54
N TYR A 132 8.56 9.97 -7.41
CA TYR A 132 8.36 9.28 -6.14
C TYR A 132 9.72 9.07 -5.45
N SER A 133 9.91 9.65 -4.28
CA SER A 133 11.20 9.68 -3.58
C SER A 133 11.33 8.62 -2.47
N PHE A 134 12.57 8.38 -1.99
CA PHE A 134 12.79 7.56 -0.78
C PHE A 134 12.08 8.09 0.47
N THR A 135 11.90 9.41 0.58
CA THR A 135 11.23 10.01 1.73
C THR A 135 9.75 9.62 1.74
N GLU A 136 9.08 9.73 0.60
CA GLU A 136 7.70 9.27 0.43
C GLU A 136 7.58 7.76 0.64
N HIS A 137 8.54 6.98 0.11
CA HIS A 137 8.58 5.54 0.33
C HIS A 137 8.74 5.17 1.81
N ALA A 138 9.61 5.87 2.55
CA ALA A 138 9.78 5.66 3.98
C ALA A 138 8.52 6.02 4.77
N GLU A 139 7.82 7.08 4.39
CA GLU A 139 6.55 7.46 5.02
C GLU A 139 5.44 6.43 4.75
N TYR A 140 5.33 5.96 3.50
CA TYR A 140 4.47 4.85 3.13
C TYR A 140 4.75 3.63 4.03
N HIS A 141 6.01 3.18 4.10
CA HIS A 141 6.42 2.02 4.92
C HIS A 141 6.11 2.17 6.41
N ARG A 142 6.37 3.34 7.01
CA ARG A 142 6.09 3.59 8.44
C ARG A 142 4.60 3.49 8.76
N ASN A 143 3.76 4.06 7.90
CA ASN A 143 2.30 3.97 8.05
C ASN A 143 1.79 2.54 7.86
N HIS A 144 2.31 1.82 6.87
CA HIS A 144 1.95 0.43 6.63
C HIS A 144 2.35 -0.47 7.79
N GLN A 145 3.51 -0.24 8.38
CA GLN A 145 3.96 -1.05 9.51
C GLN A 145 3.03 -0.92 10.72
N SER A 146 2.54 0.29 11.00
CA SER A 146 1.57 0.54 12.08
C SER A 146 0.25 -0.16 11.81
N LEU A 147 -0.25 -0.07 10.57
CA LEU A 147 -1.46 -0.78 10.15
C LEU A 147 -1.30 -2.29 10.22
N LEU A 148 -0.15 -2.84 9.81
CA LEU A 148 0.13 -4.28 9.86
C LEU A 148 0.08 -4.80 11.31
N ILE A 149 0.59 -4.05 12.29
CA ILE A 149 0.54 -4.43 13.72
C ILE A 149 -0.91 -4.52 14.22
N GLU A 150 -1.73 -3.53 13.87
CA GLU A 150 -3.15 -3.46 14.24
C GLU A 150 -3.92 -4.63 13.61
N GLN A 151 -3.74 -4.81 12.29
CA GLN A 151 -4.42 -5.80 11.47
C GLN A 151 -4.04 -7.24 11.83
N LEU A 152 -2.76 -7.50 12.12
CA LEU A 152 -2.33 -8.79 12.68
C LEU A 152 -3.07 -9.12 13.97
N GLY A 153 -3.33 -8.12 14.82
CA GLY A 153 -4.08 -8.32 16.06
C GLY A 153 -5.53 -8.73 15.89
N GLN A 154 -6.11 -8.55 14.71
CA GLN A 154 -7.49 -8.93 14.42
C GLN A 154 -7.63 -10.42 14.08
N LEU A 155 -6.52 -11.09 13.74
CA LEU A 155 -6.52 -12.52 13.48
C LEU A 155 -6.67 -13.29 14.80
N PRO A 156 -7.61 -14.24 14.91
CA PRO A 156 -7.83 -15.01 16.15
C PRO A 156 -6.61 -15.78 16.67
N ALA A 157 -5.61 -16.04 15.83
CA ALA A 157 -4.37 -16.68 16.25
C ALA A 157 -3.34 -15.72 16.87
N PHE A 158 -3.58 -14.41 16.77
CA PHE A 158 -2.65 -13.34 17.13
C PHE A 158 -3.24 -12.35 18.14
N ASP A 159 -4.54 -12.42 18.40
CA ASP A 159 -5.28 -11.54 19.33
C ASP A 159 -4.71 -11.57 20.76
N LYS A 160 -4.20 -12.73 21.19
CA LYS A 160 -3.56 -12.97 22.49
C LYS A 160 -2.09 -12.57 22.54
N ILE A 161 -1.48 -12.22 21.40
CA ILE A 161 -0.09 -11.77 21.36
C ILE A 161 -0.06 -10.31 21.81
N SER A 162 0.82 -10.01 22.78
CA SER A 162 0.96 -8.67 23.33
C SER A 162 1.28 -7.66 22.23
N HIS A 163 0.89 -6.39 22.40
CA HIS A 163 1.23 -5.35 21.44
C HIS A 163 2.75 -5.20 21.25
N VAL A 164 3.52 -5.37 22.32
CA VAL A 164 5.00 -5.32 22.28
C VAL A 164 5.55 -6.44 21.40
N ASP A 165 5.10 -7.67 21.60
CA ASP A 165 5.54 -8.81 20.80
C ASP A 165 5.12 -8.66 19.34
N ARG A 166 3.87 -8.23 19.07
CA ARG A 166 3.39 -7.91 17.72
C ARG A 166 4.24 -6.84 17.04
N THR A 167 4.73 -5.86 17.79
CA THR A 167 5.62 -4.82 17.26
C THR A 167 6.96 -5.42 16.84
N VAL A 168 7.57 -6.26 17.68
CA VAL A 168 8.85 -6.92 17.37
C VAL A 168 8.70 -7.86 16.16
N ILE A 169 7.63 -8.66 16.15
CA ILE A 169 7.27 -9.54 15.04
C ILE A 169 7.11 -8.73 13.75
N SER A 170 6.34 -7.63 13.78
CA SER A 170 6.12 -6.76 12.64
C SER A 170 7.44 -6.29 12.01
N HIS A 171 8.43 -5.89 12.82
CA HIS A 171 9.76 -5.52 12.32
C HIS A 171 10.50 -6.67 11.63
N TYR A 172 10.34 -7.89 12.13
CA TYR A 172 10.96 -9.09 11.56
C TYR A 172 10.30 -9.48 10.24
N VAL A 173 8.97 -9.47 10.17
CA VAL A 173 8.21 -9.90 8.98
C VAL A 173 8.10 -8.83 7.89
N ARG A 174 8.34 -7.56 8.23
CA ARG A 174 8.17 -6.40 7.34
C ARG A 174 8.85 -6.56 5.98
N ILE A 175 10.14 -6.90 5.96
CA ILE A 175 10.92 -6.95 4.72
C ILE A 175 10.41 -8.08 3.81
N PRO A 176 10.28 -9.34 4.28
CA PRO A 176 9.67 -10.41 3.49
C PRO A 176 8.25 -10.09 3.00
N PHE A 177 7.43 -9.50 3.87
CA PHE A 177 6.05 -9.11 3.54
C PHE A 177 6.03 -8.12 2.38
N PHE A 178 6.76 -6.99 2.49
CA PHE A 178 6.78 -5.99 1.43
C PHE A 178 7.44 -6.49 0.16
N PHE A 179 8.49 -7.31 0.27
CA PHE A 179 9.08 -7.91 -0.91
C PHE A 179 8.03 -8.70 -1.70
N LEU A 180 7.26 -9.55 -1.02
CA LEU A 180 6.26 -10.35 -1.71
C LEU A 180 5.08 -9.51 -2.22
N THR A 181 4.54 -8.58 -1.43
CA THR A 181 3.43 -7.72 -1.85
C THR A 181 3.81 -6.77 -2.99
N ASN A 182 5.04 -6.25 -3.02
CA ASN A 182 5.50 -5.38 -4.10
C ASN A 182 5.69 -6.17 -5.41
N ASN A 183 6.18 -7.40 -5.35
CA ASN A 183 6.27 -8.27 -6.54
C ASN A 183 4.86 -8.65 -7.05
N TRP A 184 3.92 -8.96 -6.16
CA TRP A 184 2.52 -9.16 -6.52
C TRP A 184 1.91 -7.93 -7.19
N GLN A 185 2.07 -6.77 -6.57
CA GLN A 185 1.64 -5.48 -7.12
C GLN A 185 2.24 -5.24 -8.51
N SER A 186 3.51 -5.56 -8.70
CA SER A 186 4.18 -5.39 -9.98
C SER A 186 3.56 -6.26 -11.06
N VAL A 187 3.34 -7.56 -10.78
CA VAL A 187 2.71 -8.47 -11.75
C VAL A 187 1.30 -8.01 -12.09
N LYS A 188 0.49 -7.65 -11.09
CA LYS A 188 -0.89 -7.18 -11.30
C LYS A 188 -0.95 -5.87 -12.09
N THR A 189 -0.05 -4.92 -11.80
CA THR A 189 0.01 -3.64 -12.53
C THR A 189 0.42 -3.85 -13.98
N LEU A 190 1.44 -4.67 -14.24
CA LEU A 190 1.87 -5.03 -15.59
C LEU A 190 0.75 -5.74 -16.36
N SER A 191 0.05 -6.68 -15.74
CA SER A 191 -1.10 -7.36 -16.31
C SER A 191 -2.21 -6.36 -16.68
N LYS A 192 -2.54 -5.44 -15.78
CA LYS A 192 -3.56 -4.40 -15.97
C LYS A 192 -3.21 -3.41 -17.08
N ILE A 193 -1.95 -2.99 -17.18
CA ILE A 193 -1.49 -2.11 -18.28
C ILE A 193 -1.68 -2.81 -19.63
N ARG A 194 -1.27 -4.08 -19.73
CA ARG A 194 -1.39 -4.88 -20.94
C ARG A 194 -2.85 -5.15 -21.30
N SER A 195 -3.68 -5.58 -20.35
CA SER A 195 -5.08 -5.96 -20.61
C SER A 195 -5.96 -4.76 -20.96
N ASN A 196 -5.70 -3.60 -20.39
CA ASN A 196 -6.45 -2.37 -20.65
C ASN A 196 -5.87 -1.53 -21.79
N ASN A 197 -4.83 -2.01 -22.50
CA ASN A 197 -4.14 -1.29 -23.57
C ASN A 197 -3.73 0.13 -23.15
N ILE A 198 -3.24 0.29 -21.92
CA ILE A 198 -2.74 1.58 -21.45
C ILE A 198 -1.44 1.87 -22.20
N ASP A 199 -1.35 3.05 -22.83
CA ASP A 199 -0.16 3.50 -23.54
C ASP A 199 0.97 3.86 -22.56
N PHE A 200 1.64 2.82 -22.05
CA PHE A 200 2.77 2.93 -21.15
C PHE A 200 3.77 1.80 -21.42
N PRO A 201 5.07 2.10 -21.60
CA PRO A 201 6.07 1.08 -21.89
C PRO A 201 6.27 0.16 -20.69
N THR A 202 5.92 -1.12 -20.84
CA THR A 202 6.08 -2.13 -19.77
C THR A 202 7.44 -2.80 -19.76
N SER A 203 8.24 -2.63 -20.82
CA SER A 203 9.57 -3.24 -20.90
C SER A 203 10.50 -2.60 -19.87
N ASN A 204 11.28 -3.44 -19.18
CA ASN A 204 12.23 -2.99 -18.16
C ASN A 204 11.59 -2.16 -17.03
N ARG A 205 10.40 -2.56 -16.58
CA ARG A 205 9.65 -1.89 -15.51
C ARG A 205 9.34 -2.82 -14.35
N TYR A 206 9.37 -2.24 -13.16
CA TYR A 206 8.89 -2.83 -11.92
C TYR A 206 7.96 -1.84 -11.23
N PHE A 207 6.82 -2.31 -10.73
CA PHE A 207 5.83 -1.44 -10.08
C PHE A 207 5.69 -1.85 -8.62
N PRO A 208 6.48 -1.27 -7.70
CA PRO A 208 6.34 -1.56 -6.27
C PRO A 208 4.97 -1.13 -5.73
N LEU A 209 4.31 -0.17 -6.40
CA LEU A 209 3.03 0.43 -6.02
C LEU A 209 2.19 0.69 -7.30
N PRO A 210 0.84 0.81 -7.22
CA PRO A 210 -0.03 0.87 -8.40
C PRO A 210 0.32 1.88 -9.49
N SER A 211 0.79 3.07 -9.10
CA SER A 211 1.18 4.15 -10.02
C SER A 211 2.62 4.62 -9.81
N VAL A 212 3.47 3.78 -9.21
CA VAL A 212 4.91 4.06 -9.08
C VAL A 212 5.67 2.99 -9.84
N TYR A 213 6.61 3.41 -10.69
CA TYR A 213 7.46 2.50 -11.43
C TYR A 213 8.95 2.79 -11.18
N GLU A 214 9.73 1.73 -11.20
CA GLU A 214 11.19 1.74 -11.24
C GLU A 214 11.64 1.22 -12.61
N GLN A 215 12.82 1.63 -13.08
CA GLN A 215 13.46 1.00 -14.24
C GLN A 215 14.44 -0.07 -13.79
N LEU A 216 14.51 -1.14 -14.56
CA LEU A 216 15.34 -2.31 -14.25
C LEU A 216 16.67 -2.27 -14.99
N ASP A 217 17.30 -1.10 -14.94
CA ASP A 217 18.65 -0.87 -15.43
C ASP A 217 19.40 0.03 -14.45
N MET A 218 20.72 0.06 -14.57
CA MET A 218 21.55 0.87 -13.69
C MET A 218 21.31 2.37 -13.89
N GLU A 219 20.86 2.82 -15.06
CA GLU A 219 20.58 4.24 -15.32
C GLU A 219 19.41 4.73 -14.46
N GLY A 220 18.27 4.04 -14.54
CA GLY A 220 17.10 4.39 -13.75
C GLY A 220 17.25 4.12 -12.26
N ALA A 221 17.98 3.07 -11.87
CA ALA A 221 18.32 2.84 -10.46
C ALA A 221 19.20 3.98 -9.90
N MET A 222 20.21 4.42 -10.66
CA MET A 222 21.05 5.56 -10.29
C MET A 222 20.27 6.88 -10.23
N ALA A 223 19.37 7.11 -11.20
CA ALA A 223 18.50 8.28 -11.22
C ALA A 223 17.59 8.28 -9.99
N TYR A 224 16.99 7.14 -9.63
CA TYR A 224 16.13 7.03 -8.46
C TYR A 224 16.87 7.36 -7.16
N VAL A 225 18.04 6.73 -6.94
CA VAL A 225 18.84 6.94 -5.72
C VAL A 225 19.32 8.37 -5.64
N THR A 226 19.99 8.87 -6.68
CA THR A 226 20.65 10.20 -6.64
C THR A 226 19.62 11.32 -6.45
N ARG A 227 18.45 11.22 -7.09
CA ARG A 227 17.36 12.20 -6.90
C ARG A 227 16.73 12.11 -5.51
N SER A 228 16.66 10.90 -4.95
CA SER A 228 16.16 10.69 -3.58
C SER A 228 17.14 11.15 -2.51
N THR A 229 18.44 11.19 -2.81
CA THR A 229 19.51 11.50 -1.85
C THR A 229 20.48 12.56 -2.40
N PRO A 230 20.03 13.80 -2.67
CA PRO A 230 20.84 14.83 -3.35
C PRO A 230 22.09 15.27 -2.57
N ARG A 231 22.20 14.88 -1.29
CA ARG A 231 23.36 15.16 -0.43
C ARG A 231 24.42 14.06 -0.45
N LEU A 232 24.11 12.88 -0.99
CA LEU A 232 25.07 11.78 -1.06
C LEU A 232 25.95 11.90 -2.31
N HIS A 233 27.22 11.56 -2.16
CA HIS A 233 28.14 11.52 -3.30
C HIS A 233 27.78 10.35 -4.22
N ARG A 234 28.02 10.51 -5.53
CA ARG A 234 27.70 9.49 -6.54
C ARG A 234 28.30 8.11 -6.24
N SER A 235 29.53 8.07 -5.71
CA SER A 235 30.19 6.81 -5.33
C SER A 235 29.48 6.07 -4.19
N THR A 236 28.71 6.79 -3.36
CA THR A 236 27.87 6.21 -2.31
C THR A 236 26.52 5.75 -2.87
N CYS A 237 26.00 6.43 -3.89
CA CYS A 237 24.74 6.07 -4.55
C CYS A 237 24.83 4.78 -5.37
N GLU A 238 25.97 4.49 -6.00
CA GLU A 238 26.11 3.35 -6.91
C GLU A 238 25.90 1.98 -6.23
N PRO A 239 26.52 1.66 -5.08
CA PRO A 239 26.24 0.42 -4.37
C PRO A 239 24.78 0.27 -3.95
N ILE A 240 24.12 1.38 -3.56
CA ILE A 240 22.69 1.39 -3.18
C ILE A 240 21.83 1.08 -4.40
N ALA A 241 22.10 1.74 -5.54
CA ALA A 241 21.37 1.51 -6.79
C ALA A 241 21.51 0.06 -7.27
N ARG A 242 22.73 -0.48 -7.19
CA ARG A 242 23.02 -1.87 -7.55
C ARG A 242 22.25 -2.86 -6.67
N ALA A 243 22.27 -2.68 -5.35
CA ALA A 243 21.55 -3.55 -4.43
C ALA A 243 20.02 -3.48 -4.63
N LEU A 244 19.47 -2.28 -4.87
CA LEU A 244 18.06 -2.10 -5.19
C LEU A 244 17.69 -2.83 -6.49
N LEU A 245 18.47 -2.62 -7.55
CA LEU A 245 18.25 -3.26 -8.85
C LEU A 245 18.32 -4.79 -8.74
N GLU A 246 19.35 -5.32 -8.08
CA GLU A 246 19.50 -6.76 -7.84
C GLU A 246 18.29 -7.34 -7.11
N GLN A 247 17.78 -6.66 -6.08
CA GLN A 247 16.57 -7.07 -5.38
C GLN A 247 15.36 -7.17 -6.31
N ARG A 248 15.18 -6.19 -7.21
CA ARG A 248 14.07 -6.21 -8.17
C ARG A 248 14.22 -7.30 -9.20
N MET A 249 15.43 -7.49 -9.73
CA MET A 249 15.73 -8.52 -10.72
C MET A 249 15.51 -9.93 -10.15
N LEU A 250 15.95 -10.19 -8.92
CA LEU A 250 15.70 -11.47 -8.26
C LEU A 250 14.20 -11.72 -8.04
N GLY A 251 13.43 -10.70 -7.65
CA GLY A 251 11.97 -10.76 -7.58
C GLY A 251 11.33 -11.11 -8.92
N GLN A 252 11.75 -10.45 -10.01
CA GLN A 252 11.26 -10.76 -11.35
C GLN A 252 11.64 -12.16 -11.82
N GLN A 253 12.83 -12.63 -11.49
CA GLN A 253 13.31 -13.93 -11.95
C GLN A 253 12.66 -15.09 -11.19
N HIS A 254 12.44 -14.95 -9.89
CA HIS A 254 12.05 -16.07 -9.02
C HIS A 254 10.63 -15.98 -8.46
N ILE A 255 10.07 -14.77 -8.33
CA ILE A 255 8.77 -14.56 -7.70
C ILE A 255 7.67 -14.36 -8.75
N HIS A 256 7.93 -13.51 -9.75
CA HIS A 256 6.93 -13.23 -10.79
C HIS A 256 6.42 -14.49 -11.51
N PRO A 257 7.27 -15.45 -11.94
CA PRO A 257 6.79 -16.62 -12.66
C PRO A 257 5.86 -17.50 -11.83
N ALA A 258 5.99 -17.50 -10.50
CA ALA A 258 5.05 -18.18 -9.63
C ALA A 258 3.72 -17.41 -9.60
N ILE A 259 3.74 -16.10 -9.34
CA ILE A 259 2.55 -15.23 -9.28
C ILE A 259 1.75 -15.23 -10.59
N GLU A 260 2.41 -15.36 -11.74
CA GLU A 260 1.73 -15.45 -13.03
C GLU A 260 1.02 -16.80 -13.25
N GLN A 261 1.35 -17.83 -12.46
CA GLN A 261 0.65 -19.11 -12.51
C GLN A 261 -0.64 -19.05 -11.72
N LYS A 262 -1.68 -19.70 -12.25
CA LYS A 262 -3.02 -19.75 -11.64
C LYS A 262 -3.00 -20.15 -10.16
N TRP A 263 -2.05 -21.00 -9.75
CA TRP A 263 -2.12 -21.61 -8.42
C TRP A 263 -1.76 -20.68 -7.25
N ILE A 264 -0.91 -19.67 -7.47
CA ILE A 264 -0.61 -18.64 -6.46
C ILE A 264 -1.02 -17.26 -6.95
N GLY A 265 -1.23 -17.08 -8.25
CA GLY A 265 -1.76 -15.87 -8.89
C GLY A 265 -3.21 -15.54 -8.55
N ASP A 266 -3.94 -16.48 -7.94
CA ASP A 266 -5.22 -16.24 -7.29
C ASP A 266 -5.06 -15.43 -6.00
N GLU A 267 -5.87 -14.39 -5.84
CA GLU A 267 -5.72 -13.43 -4.75
C GLU A 267 -5.99 -14.03 -3.38
N ASN A 268 -6.91 -14.99 -3.28
CA ASN A 268 -7.19 -15.68 -2.03
C ASN A 268 -5.95 -16.48 -1.63
N CYS A 269 -5.45 -17.33 -2.54
CA CYS A 269 -4.24 -18.13 -2.30
C CYS A 269 -3.02 -17.27 -1.93
N PHE A 270 -2.87 -16.12 -2.57
CA PHE A 270 -1.83 -15.17 -2.21
C PHE A 270 -1.99 -14.62 -0.79
N CYS A 271 -3.21 -14.24 -0.37
CA CYS A 271 -3.47 -13.81 0.99
C CYS A 271 -3.16 -14.90 2.02
N LEU A 272 -3.58 -16.14 1.78
CA LEU A 272 -3.24 -17.27 2.66
C LEU A 272 -1.75 -17.57 2.67
N PHE A 273 -1.05 -17.34 1.56
CA PHE A 273 0.40 -17.49 1.50
C PHE A 273 1.13 -16.41 2.30
N LEU A 274 0.64 -15.17 2.30
CA LEU A 274 1.15 -14.12 3.18
C LEU A 274 1.03 -14.52 4.65
N LEU A 275 -0.10 -15.12 5.04
CA LEU A 275 -0.26 -15.66 6.39
C LEU A 275 0.73 -16.79 6.68
N LEU A 276 0.90 -17.73 5.73
CA LEU A 276 1.90 -18.81 5.86
C LEU A 276 3.32 -18.24 6.05
N LEU A 277 3.71 -17.24 5.26
CA LEU A 277 5.01 -16.58 5.36
C LEU A 277 5.21 -15.93 6.73
N ILE A 278 4.20 -15.21 7.23
CA ILE A 278 4.26 -14.54 8.54
C ILE A 278 4.42 -15.59 9.65
N VAL A 279 3.61 -16.66 9.63
CA VAL A 279 3.64 -17.73 10.63
C VAL A 279 4.98 -18.47 10.61
N GLU A 280 5.52 -18.73 9.42
CA GLU A 280 6.81 -19.38 9.25
C GLU A 280 7.95 -18.52 9.82
N LEU A 281 7.98 -17.23 9.49
CA LEU A 281 8.98 -16.30 10.02
C LEU A 281 8.89 -16.16 11.54
N MET A 282 7.68 -16.17 12.08
CA MET A 282 7.47 -16.17 13.52
C MET A 282 7.93 -17.46 14.18
N TYR A 283 7.66 -18.61 13.56
CA TYR A 283 8.14 -19.90 14.06
C TYR A 283 9.67 -19.92 14.15
N ASP A 284 10.35 -19.39 13.13
CA ASP A 284 11.81 -19.26 13.09
C ASP A 284 12.32 -18.29 14.17
N TYR A 285 11.61 -17.19 14.41
CA TYR A 285 11.95 -16.20 15.44
C TYR A 285 11.76 -16.72 16.88
N CYS A 286 10.71 -17.50 17.14
CA CYS A 286 10.39 -17.97 18.48
C CYS A 286 11.42 -18.96 19.02
N THR A 287 11.89 -18.75 20.24
CA THR A 287 12.53 -19.81 21.04
C THR A 287 11.49 -20.87 21.44
N PRO A 288 11.91 -22.10 21.82
CA PRO A 288 10.99 -23.13 22.29
C PRO A 288 10.04 -22.59 23.37
N SER A 289 8.77 -22.47 23.02
CA SER A 289 7.74 -21.79 23.81
C SER A 289 6.36 -22.23 23.36
N PHE A 290 5.34 -21.91 24.16
CA PHE A 290 3.94 -22.11 23.76
C PHE A 290 3.61 -21.39 22.44
N MET A 291 4.17 -20.19 22.23
CA MET A 291 4.01 -19.44 20.97
C MET A 291 4.57 -20.19 19.76
N LYS A 292 5.73 -20.85 19.90
CA LYS A 292 6.31 -21.66 18.82
C LYS A 292 5.40 -22.85 18.44
N LEU A 293 4.80 -23.51 19.45
CA LEU A 293 3.83 -24.59 19.22
C LEU A 293 2.56 -24.07 18.54
N GLN A 294 2.06 -22.90 18.94
CA GLN A 294 0.91 -22.28 18.29
C GLN A 294 1.19 -21.95 16.82
N MET A 295 2.38 -21.43 16.50
CA MET A 295 2.77 -21.16 15.11
C MET A 295 2.88 -22.45 14.29
N PHE A 296 3.41 -23.52 14.86
CA PHE A 296 3.47 -24.82 14.21
C PHE A 296 2.08 -25.39 13.90
N ASP A 297 1.15 -25.34 14.87
CA ASP A 297 -0.23 -25.77 14.69
C ASP A 297 -0.95 -24.93 13.61
N LEU A 298 -0.76 -23.60 13.66
CA LEU A 298 -1.33 -22.70 12.67
C LEU A 298 -0.77 -22.95 11.26
N LYS A 299 0.55 -23.13 11.12
CA LYS A 299 1.19 -23.53 9.85
C LYS A 299 0.53 -24.79 9.28
N THR A 300 0.34 -25.80 10.13
CA THR A 300 -0.27 -27.07 9.72
C THR A 300 -1.71 -26.87 9.24
N LYS A 301 -2.49 -26.01 9.92
CA LYS A 301 -3.85 -25.67 9.50
C LYS A 301 -3.88 -24.92 8.17
N ILE A 302 -2.99 -23.95 7.97
CA ILE A 302 -2.86 -23.21 6.72
C ILE A 302 -2.54 -24.15 5.55
N LEU A 303 -1.57 -25.04 5.72
CA LEU A 303 -1.17 -26.01 4.69
C LEU A 303 -2.31 -27.00 4.35
N ARG A 304 -3.09 -27.42 5.35
CA ARG A 304 -4.30 -28.23 5.12
C ARG A 304 -5.35 -27.46 4.33
N GLU A 305 -5.56 -26.18 4.63
CA GLU A 305 -6.53 -25.35 3.93
C GLU A 305 -6.13 -25.09 2.49
N PHE A 306 -4.83 -24.87 2.22
CA PHE A 306 -4.28 -24.85 0.86
C PHE A 306 -4.56 -26.16 0.11
N GLY A 307 -4.23 -27.29 0.72
CA GLY A 307 -4.46 -28.60 0.12
C GLY A 307 -5.93 -28.82 -0.23
N LYS A 308 -6.84 -28.46 0.69
CA LYS A 308 -8.29 -28.52 0.47
C LYS A 308 -8.71 -27.62 -0.69
N TYR A 309 -8.32 -26.34 -0.68
CA TYR A 309 -8.71 -25.37 -1.70
C TYR A 309 -8.23 -25.78 -3.09
N TYR A 310 -6.99 -26.26 -3.21
CA TYR A 310 -6.46 -26.72 -4.50
C TYR A 310 -7.16 -27.96 -5.05
N LEU A 311 -7.55 -28.89 -4.17
CA LEU A 311 -8.30 -30.08 -4.59
C LEU A 311 -9.74 -29.72 -4.97
N GLU A 312 -10.42 -28.88 -4.19
CA GLU A 312 -11.83 -28.53 -4.40
C GLU A 312 -12.04 -27.55 -5.56
N GLU A 313 -11.21 -26.51 -5.68
CA GLU A 313 -11.43 -25.44 -6.67
C GLU A 313 -10.71 -25.71 -7.99
N TRP A 314 -9.55 -26.37 -7.96
CA TRP A 314 -8.67 -26.46 -9.14
C TRP A 314 -8.30 -27.88 -9.57
N GLU A 315 -8.76 -28.91 -8.84
CA GLU A 315 -8.40 -30.31 -9.11
C GLU A 315 -6.86 -30.50 -9.24
N LEU A 316 -6.08 -29.69 -8.50
CA LEU A 316 -4.64 -29.61 -8.66
C LEU A 316 -3.91 -30.53 -7.67
N GLU A 317 -3.49 -31.69 -8.16
CA GLU A 317 -2.59 -32.56 -7.42
C GLU A 317 -1.21 -31.92 -7.23
N GLY A 318 -0.61 -32.10 -6.04
CA GLY A 318 0.71 -31.59 -5.72
C GLY A 318 0.80 -30.07 -5.53
N GLY A 319 -0.33 -29.35 -5.48
CA GLY A 319 -0.33 -27.90 -5.21
C GLY A 319 0.36 -27.53 -3.89
N LEU A 320 0.26 -28.39 -2.86
CA LEU A 320 0.94 -28.18 -1.58
C LEU A 320 2.47 -28.19 -1.70
N TYR A 321 3.01 -29.11 -2.50
CA TYR A 321 4.45 -29.17 -2.77
C TYR A 321 4.94 -27.88 -3.44
N ARG A 322 4.14 -27.30 -4.36
CA ARG A 322 4.46 -26.01 -5.00
C ARG A 322 4.47 -24.87 -3.99
N VAL A 323 3.54 -24.86 -3.03
CA VAL A 323 3.52 -23.86 -1.94
C VAL A 323 4.80 -23.94 -1.11
N GLU A 324 5.24 -25.14 -0.73
CA GLU A 324 6.47 -25.33 0.05
C GLU A 324 7.72 -24.93 -0.74
N GLN A 325 7.82 -25.32 -2.00
CA GLN A 325 8.90 -24.91 -2.90
C GLN A 325 8.94 -23.39 -3.06
N PHE A 326 7.78 -22.75 -3.19
CA PHE A 326 7.70 -21.31 -3.33
C PHE A 326 8.08 -20.59 -2.04
N LEU A 327 7.67 -21.09 -0.87
CA LEU A 327 8.12 -20.58 0.43
C LEU A 327 9.65 -20.64 0.57
N ALA A 328 10.26 -21.76 0.20
CA ALA A 328 11.72 -21.89 0.17
C ALA A 328 12.35 -20.88 -0.82
N THR A 329 11.75 -20.72 -2.01
CA THR A 329 12.19 -19.75 -3.02
C THR A 329 12.16 -18.32 -2.47
N VAL A 330 11.07 -17.92 -1.81
CA VAL A 330 10.95 -16.59 -1.19
C VAL A 330 12.04 -16.38 -0.14
N LYS A 331 12.25 -17.35 0.75
CA LYS A 331 13.29 -17.29 1.79
C LYS A 331 14.70 -17.14 1.20
N ILE A 332 15.05 -17.96 0.20
CA ILE A 332 16.37 -17.92 -0.47
C ILE A 332 16.57 -16.58 -1.19
N THR A 333 15.54 -16.10 -1.87
CA THR A 333 15.59 -14.83 -2.61
C THR A 333 15.83 -13.65 -1.67
N LEU A 334 15.38 -13.74 -0.42
CA LEU A 334 15.56 -12.71 0.60
C LEU A 334 16.89 -12.80 1.35
N THR A 335 17.58 -13.95 1.34
CA THR A 335 18.83 -14.18 2.09
C THR A 335 19.94 -13.15 1.78
N PRO A 336 20.20 -12.78 0.51
CA PRO A 336 21.22 -11.75 0.20
C PRO A 336 20.94 -10.39 0.83
N PHE A 337 19.68 -10.09 1.15
CA PHE A 337 19.23 -8.79 1.66
C PHE A 337 19.23 -8.71 3.18
N GLU A 338 19.55 -9.80 3.89
CA GLU A 338 19.77 -9.77 5.34
C GLU A 338 21.03 -8.98 5.70
N VAL A 339 22.02 -8.90 4.80
CA VAL A 339 23.23 -8.08 4.93
C VAL A 339 22.96 -6.62 4.52
N SER A 340 22.04 -6.38 3.58
CA SER A 340 21.59 -5.03 3.17
C SER A 340 20.62 -4.37 4.18
N ARG A 341 20.16 -5.11 5.21
CA ARG A 341 19.31 -4.58 6.30
C ARG A 341 19.94 -3.36 6.96
N VAL A 342 21.27 -3.31 7.11
CA VAL A 342 21.96 -2.18 7.74
C VAL A 342 21.89 -0.94 6.85
N ILE A 343 22.24 -1.04 5.57
CA ILE A 343 22.28 0.09 4.63
C ILE A 343 20.87 0.66 4.38
N LEU A 344 19.87 -0.20 4.19
CA LEU A 344 18.50 0.24 3.97
C LEU A 344 17.82 0.69 5.29
N SER A 345 18.10 0.09 6.45
CA SER A 345 17.54 0.60 7.72
C SER A 345 18.13 1.94 8.13
N GLU A 346 19.41 2.19 7.85
CA GLU A 346 20.06 3.48 8.11
C GLU A 346 19.61 4.58 7.15
N LEU A 347 19.42 4.28 5.86
CA LEU A 347 18.96 5.25 4.87
C LEU A 347 17.45 5.55 4.92
N PHE A 348 16.62 4.56 5.28
CA PHE A 348 15.16 4.71 5.20
C PHE A 348 14.47 4.98 6.55
N LEU A 349 15.10 4.71 7.70
CA LEU A 349 14.32 4.60 8.94
C LEU A 349 14.90 5.25 10.18
N GLY A 350 16.15 5.71 10.20
CA GLY A 350 16.74 6.28 11.41
C GLY A 350 16.76 5.25 12.54
N ALA A 351 17.87 4.50 12.64
CA ALA A 351 18.28 3.68 13.78
C ALA A 351 17.15 2.99 14.57
N PHE A 352 16.80 1.76 14.18
CA PHE A 352 16.24 0.80 15.13
C PHE A 352 17.08 -0.47 15.12
N VAL A 353 18.04 -0.53 16.05
CA VAL A 353 18.73 -1.77 16.43
C VAL A 353 17.88 -2.40 17.54
N PRO A 354 17.23 -3.56 17.32
CA PRO A 354 16.54 -4.25 18.40
C PRO A 354 17.57 -4.66 19.45
N PRO A 355 17.30 -4.50 20.77
CA PRO A 355 18.28 -4.71 21.82
C PRO A 355 18.76 -6.16 21.98
N ASN A 356 18.19 -7.13 21.23
CA ASN A 356 18.51 -8.55 21.34
C ASN A 356 18.48 -9.27 19.98
N ALA A 357 19.21 -8.77 18.97
CA ALA A 357 19.51 -9.62 17.82
C ALA A 357 20.45 -10.76 18.27
N PRO A 358 20.11 -12.05 18.10
CA PRO A 358 21.07 -13.11 18.36
C PRO A 358 22.28 -12.92 17.43
N PRO A 359 23.51 -13.18 17.90
CA PRO A 359 24.69 -13.05 17.07
C PRO A 359 24.54 -13.96 15.85
N SER A 360 24.76 -13.39 14.67
CA SER A 360 24.86 -14.11 13.41
C SER A 360 25.92 -15.21 13.58
N VAL A 361 25.49 -16.46 13.49
CA VAL A 361 26.41 -17.61 13.49
C VAL A 361 27.12 -17.59 12.13
N GLY A 362 28.44 -17.40 12.17
CA GLY A 362 29.33 -17.54 11.02
C GLY A 362 29.70 -18.99 10.71
#